data_AF-A0A4Q0MMQ0-F1
#
_entry.id   AF-A0A4Q0MMQ0-F1
#
_cell.length_a   1.000
_cell.length_b   1.000
_cell.length_c   1.000
_cell.angle_alpha   90.00
_cell.angle_beta   90.00
_cell.angle_gamma   90.00
#
_symmetry.space_group_name_H-M   'P 1'
#
loop_
_entity.id
_entity.type
_entity.pdbx_description
1 polymer ?
#
loop_
_entity_poly.entity_id
_entity_poly.type
_entity_poly.pdbx_seq_one_letter_code
_entity_poly.pdbx_strand_id
1 'polypeptide(L)' 'MSDRPPLSRQISALQAEILVRRKELDEEVRRGRVKDSQRTFILQSLEAAVDTLKWLQAIEPTLKQRLWNNDQAPAGGCW' A
#
# COMPACT_ATOMS: atom_id res chain seq x y z
N MET A 1 0.02 -17.75 16.90
CA MET A 1 -0.34 -17.15 15.59
C MET A 1 -0.42 -15.64 15.82
N SER A 2 0.13 -14.82 14.93
CA SER A 2 0.08 -13.36 15.09
C SER A 2 -1.37 -12.88 14.97
N ASP A 3 -1.88 -12.12 15.95
CA ASP A 3 -3.22 -11.52 15.92
C ASP A 3 -3.38 -10.42 14.84
N ARG A 4 -2.30 -10.09 14.12
CA ARG A 4 -2.33 -9.08 13.08
C ARG A 4 -2.98 -9.65 11.80
N PRO A 5 -3.95 -8.94 11.20
CA PRO A 5 -4.52 -9.36 9.93
C PRO A 5 -3.42 -9.48 8.86
N PRO A 6 -3.56 -10.39 7.89
CA PRO A 6 -2.59 -10.53 6.81
C PRO A 6 -2.48 -9.23 6.01
N LEU A 7 -1.29 -8.97 5.44
CA LEU A 7 -0.99 -7.74 4.71
C LEU A 7 -1.99 -7.50 3.55
N SER A 8 -2.43 -8.56 2.87
CA SER A 8 -3.50 -8.49 1.86
C SER A 8 -4.78 -7.85 2.39
N ARG A 9 -5.21 -8.25 3.59
CA ARG A 9 -6.42 -7.72 4.24
C ARG A 9 -6.23 -6.27 4.67
N GLN A 10 -5.03 -5.89 5.11
CA GLN A 10 -4.69 -4.50 5.43
C GLN A 10 -4.73 -3.62 4.17
N ILE A 11 -4.18 -4.11 3.05
CA ILE A 11 -4.24 -3.41 1.75
C ILE A 11 -5.69 -3.20 1.31
N SER A 12 -6.51 -4.25 1.36
CA SER A 12 -7.93 -4.15 0.98
C SER A 12 -8.70 -3.17 1.88
N ALA A 13 -8.43 -3.17 3.20
CA ALA A 13 -9.04 -2.23 4.12
C ALA A 13 -8.65 -0.77 3.80
N LEU A 14 -7.35 -0.51 3.58
CA LEU A 14 -6.86 0.81 3.22
C LEU A 14 -7.46 1.30 1.88
N GLN A 15 -7.57 0.43 0.88
CA GLN A 15 -8.23 0.77 -0.39
C GLN A 15 -9.69 1.16 -0.20
N ALA A 16 -10.43 0.45 0.67
CA ALA A 16 -11.81 0.80 0.99
C ALA A 16 -11.89 2.15 1.72
N GLU A 17 -10.99 2.43 2.66
CA GLU A 17 -10.89 3.72 3.34
C GLU A 17 -10.59 4.87 2.37
N ILE A 18 -9.70 4.67 1.39
CA ILE A 18 -9.42 5.67 0.35
C ILE A 18 -10.68 6.02 -0.46
N LEU A 19 -11.53 5.04 -0.75
CA LEU A 19 -12.79 5.29 -1.47
C LEU A 19 -13.77 6.14 -0.66
N VAL A 20 -13.86 5.90 0.66
CA VAL A 20 -14.67 6.72 1.57
C VAL A 20 -14.07 8.13 1.66
N ARG A 21 -12.77 8.22 1.89
CA ARG A 21 -12.03 9.47 2.04
C ARG A 21 -12.11 10.36 0.81
N ARG A 22 -12.13 9.77 -0.39
CA ARG A 22 -12.34 10.49 -1.65
C ARG A 22 -13.68 11.23 -1.64
N LYS A 23 -14.77 10.56 -1.25
CA LYS A 23 -16.09 11.17 -1.18
C LYS A 23 -16.15 12.30 -0.16
N GLU A 24 -15.55 12.10 1.02
CA GLU A 24 -15.47 13.14 2.05
C GLU A 24 -14.70 14.38 1.54
N LEU A 25 -13.55 14.17 0.90
CA LEU A 25 -12.76 15.28 0.36
C LEU A 25 -13.48 15.99 -0.79
N ASP A 26 -14.22 15.26 -1.64
CA ASP A 26 -15.06 15.87 -2.67
C ASP A 26 -16.11 16.81 -2.04
N GLU A 27 -16.74 16.40 -0.94
CA GLU A 27 -17.68 17.24 -0.21
C GLU A 27 -17.02 18.45 0.44
N GLU A 28 -15.85 18.27 1.06
CA GLU A 28 -15.11 19.37 1.69
C GLU A 28 -14.59 20.40 0.68
N VAL A 29 -14.22 19.95 -0.54
CA VAL A 29 -13.91 20.85 -1.66
C VAL A 29 -15.16 21.60 -2.12
N ARG A 30 -16.31 20.93 -2.28
CA ARG A 30 -17.58 21.60 -2.62
C ARG A 30 -18.01 22.63 -1.58
N ARG A 31 -17.74 22.36 -0.31
CA ARG A 31 -17.99 23.30 0.81
C ARG A 31 -16.97 24.44 0.89
N GLY A 32 -15.94 24.44 0.04
CA GLY A 32 -14.88 25.44 0.03
C GLY A 32 -13.93 25.36 1.23
N ARG A 33 -13.95 24.26 2.00
CA ARG A 33 -13.11 24.06 3.19
C ARG A 33 -11.73 23.52 2.84
N VAL A 34 -11.61 22.84 1.70
CA VAL A 34 -10.36 22.25 1.20
C VAL A 34 -10.15 22.67 -0.24
N LYS A 35 -8.90 22.93 -0.63
CA LYS A 35 -8.55 23.21 -2.03
C LYS A 35 -8.47 21.92 -2.84
N ASP A 36 -8.82 21.94 -4.12
CA ASP A 36 -8.74 20.75 -4.97
C ASP A 36 -7.30 20.21 -5.11
N SER A 37 -6.29 21.09 -5.07
CA SER A 37 -4.89 20.68 -5.01
C SER A 37 -4.54 19.89 -3.75
N GLN A 38 -5.10 20.28 -2.60
CA GLN A 38 -4.90 19.58 -1.33
C GLN A 38 -5.61 18.23 -1.33
N ARG A 39 -6.84 18.16 -1.85
CA ARG A 39 -7.55 16.90 -2.09
C ARG A 39 -6.71 15.94 -2.94
N THR A 40 -6.18 16.44 -4.06
CA THR A 40 -5.37 15.65 -5.00
C THR A 40 -4.12 15.11 -4.33
N PHE A 41 -3.39 15.97 -3.62
CA PHE A 41 -2.18 15.58 -2.89
C PHE A 41 -2.46 14.50 -1.84
N ILE A 42 -3.55 14.64 -1.06
CA ILE A 42 -3.92 13.65 -0.05
C ILE A 42 -4.23 12.30 -0.70
N LEU A 43 -5.04 12.27 -1.76
CA LEU A 43 -5.41 11.03 -2.42
C LEU A 43 -4.21 10.34 -3.08
N GLN A 44 -3.36 11.09 -3.77
CA GLN A 44 -2.14 10.55 -4.37
C GLN A 44 -1.17 9.99 -3.32
N SER A 45 -1.03 10.65 -2.17
CA SER A 45 -0.18 10.17 -1.07
C SER A 45 -0.69 8.84 -0.50
N LEU A 46 -2.01 8.68 -0.37
CA LEU A 46 -2.62 7.44 0.10
C LEU A 46 -2.51 6.31 -0.94
N GLU A 47 -2.68 6.62 -2.23
CA GLU A 47 -2.48 5.67 -3.32
C GLU A 47 -1.03 5.18 -3.38
N ALA A 48 -0.06 6.09 -3.24
CA ALA A 48 1.37 5.75 -3.18
C ALA A 48 1.71 4.84 -1.98
N ALA A 49 1.07 5.06 -0.83
CA ALA A 49 1.22 4.17 0.32
C ALA A 49 0.68 2.77 0.02
N VAL A 50 -0.49 2.64 -0.63
CA VAL A 50 -1.03 1.34 -1.07
C VAL A 50 -0.08 0.64 -2.03
N ASP A 51 0.47 1.35 -3.01
CA ASP A 51 1.38 0.76 -3.99
C ASP A 51 2.69 0.28 -3.34
N THR A 52 3.18 1.03 -2.34
CA THR A 52 4.32 0.59 -1.52
C THR A 52 4.02 -0.71 -0.77
N LEU A 53 2.84 -0.83 -0.17
CA LEU A 53 2.43 -2.06 0.53
C LEU A 53 2.27 -3.24 -0.43
N LYS A 54 1.73 -3.02 -1.64
CA LYS A 54 1.67 -4.06 -2.68
C LYS A 54 3.05 -4.51 -3.14
N TRP A 55 3.97 -3.57 -3.31
CA TRP A 55 5.36 -3.89 -3.64
C TRP A 55 6.02 -4.73 -2.53
N LEU A 56 5.82 -4.35 -1.26
CA LEU A 56 6.30 -5.12 -0.12
C LEU A 56 5.70 -6.54 -0.08
N GLN A 57 4.42 -6.68 -0.40
CA GLN A 57 3.77 -7.98 -0.50
C GLN A 57 4.36 -8.84 -1.63
N ALA A 58 4.64 -8.22 -2.78
CA ALA A 58 5.20 -8.92 -3.94
C ALA A 58 6.66 -9.36 -3.71
N ILE A 59 7.46 -8.58 -2.98
CA ILE A 59 8.86 -8.88 -2.69
C ILE A 59 9.05 -9.75 -1.43
N GLU A 60 8.01 -9.94 -0.62
CA GLU A 60 8.04 -10.76 0.60
C GLU A 60 8.67 -12.15 0.37
N PRO A 61 8.34 -12.93 -0.69
CA PRO A 61 8.96 -14.22 -0.94
C PRO A 61 10.47 -14.11 -1.21
N THR A 62 10.88 -13.10 -1.98
CA THR A 62 12.28 -12.83 -2.31
C THR A 62 13.08 -12.42 -1.07
N LEU A 63 12.52 -11.55 -0.22
CA LEU A 63 13.14 -11.15 1.05
C LEU A 63 13.32 -12.35 1.98
N LYS A 64 12.27 -13.17 2.11
CA LYS A 64 12.30 -14.42 2.85
C LYS A 64 13.37 -15.38 2.35
N GLN A 65 13.45 -15.58 1.03
CA GLN A 65 14.47 -16.41 0.41
C GLN A 65 15.89 -15.93 0.71
N ARG A 66 16.15 -14.62 0.59
CA ARG A 66 17.47 -14.03 0.90
C ARG A 66 17.84 -14.15 2.37
N LEU A 67 16.90 -13.91 3.28
CA LEU A 67 17.10 -14.04 4.72
C LEU A 67 17.43 -15.48 5.14
N TRP A 68 16.77 -16.48 4.55
CA TRP A 68 17.04 -17.89 4.87
C TRP A 68 18.26 -18.46 4.15
N ASN A 69 18.68 -17.85 3.04
CA ASN A 69 19.86 -18.28 2.30
C ASN A 69 21.13 -17.46 2.62
N ASN A 70 21.14 -16.58 3.63
CA ASN A 70 22.28 -15.68 3.92
C ASN A 70 22.78 -14.93 2.66
N ASP A 71 21.86 -14.39 1.86
CA ASP A 71 22.13 -13.76 0.56
C ASP A 71 22.82 -14.66 -0.50
N GLN A 72 22.88 -15.98 -0.28
CA GLN A 72 23.33 -16.91 -1.32
C GLN A 72 22.25 -17.03 -2.41
N ALA A 73 22.68 -16.80 -3.66
CA ALA A 73 21.85 -17.04 -4.83
C ALA A 73 21.41 -18.52 -4.86
N PRO A 74 20.14 -18.82 -5.21
CA PRO A 74 19.71 -20.20 -5.36
C PRO A 74 20.55 -20.92 -6.42
N ALA A 75 21.05 -22.11 -6.09
CA ALA A 75 21.77 -22.96 -7.02
C ALA A 75 20.84 -23.37 -8.17
N GLY A 76 21.07 -22.83 -9.37
CA GLY A 76 20.28 -23.11 -10.58
C GLY A 76 19.62 -21.89 -11.25
N GLY A 77 20.12 -20.68 -11.01
CA GLY A 77 19.56 -19.45 -11.60
C GLY A 77 19.55 -19.43 -13.13
N CYS A 78 18.34 -19.38 -13.70
CA CYS A 78 18.08 -18.63 -14.92
C CYS A 78 17.35 -17.34 -14.51
N TRP A 79 17.86 -16.20 -14.97
CA TRP A 79 17.22 -14.89 -14.89
C TRP A 79 16.19 -14.73 -16.01
#